data_AF-A0AAV3RCV1-F1
#
_entry.id   AF-A0AAV3RCV1-F1
#
_cell.length_a   1.000
_cell.length_b   1.000
_cell.length_c   1.000
_cell.angle_alpha   90.00
_cell.angle_beta   90.00
_cell.angle_gamma   90.00
#
_symmetry.space_group_name_H-M   'P 1'
#
loop_
_entity.id
_entity.type
_entity.pdbx_description
1 polymer ?
#
loop_
_entity_poly.entity_id
_entity_poly.type
_entity_poly.pdbx_seq_one_letter_code
_entity_poly.pdbx_strand_id
1 'polypeptide(L)'
;MQPSEWCGLLLDFGVTSAGAIQVHCDSQSALHLAHNPVFHERSKHIEVDCHFVRDVIQDGIITTSHVSMTSQLADFFTKPLGK
;
A
#
# COMPACT_ATOMS: atom_id res chain seq x y z
N MET A 1 7.56 -8.49 -6.19
CA MET A 1 7.54 -9.24 -4.92
C MET A 1 6.21 -9.97 -4.87
N GLN A 2 6.22 -11.29 -4.83
CA GLN A 2 4.99 -12.10 -4.93
C GLN A 2 4.20 -12.02 -3.61
N PRO A 3 2.86 -12.06 -3.61
CA PRO A 3 2.04 -11.96 -2.38
C PRO A 3 2.43 -12.96 -1.28
N SER A 4 2.94 -14.14 -1.66
CA SER A 4 3.42 -15.18 -0.74
C SER A 4 4.64 -14.78 0.07
N GLU A 5 5.51 -13.91 -0.46
CA GLU A 5 6.73 -13.47 0.23
C GLU A 5 6.40 -12.53 1.38
N TRP A 6 5.34 -11.73 1.25
CA TRP A 6 4.87 -10.80 2.29
C TRP A 6 4.28 -11.52 3.49
N CYS A 7 3.50 -12.58 3.25
CA CYS A 7 2.95 -13.39 4.34
C CYS A 7 4.05 -14.06 5.17
N GLY A 8 5.11 -14.56 4.52
CA GLY A 8 6.26 -15.14 5.22
C GLY A 8 7.00 -14.10 6.07
N LEU A 9 7.23 -12.91 5.53
CA LEU A 9 7.94 -11.83 6.22
C LEU A 9 7.13 -11.28 7.41
N LEU A 10 5.81 -11.20 7.29
CA LEU A 10 4.93 -10.84 8.40
C LEU A 10 4.90 -11.92 9.49
N LEU A 11 4.89 -13.19 9.10
CA LEU A 11 4.97 -14.31 10.03
C LEU A 11 6.30 -14.31 10.79
N ASP A 12 7.42 -14.01 10.12
CA ASP A 12 8.74 -13.87 10.73
C ASP A 12 8.79 -12.72 11.76
N PHE A 13 8.01 -11.66 11.53
CA PHE A 13 7.79 -10.58 12.50
C PHE A 13 6.74 -10.90 13.58
N GLY A 14 6.20 -12.13 13.61
CA GLY A 14 5.19 -12.55 14.58
C GLY A 14 3.79 -12.00 14.31
N VAL A 15 3.55 -11.42 13.13
CA VAL A 15 2.26 -10.88 12.72
C VAL A 15 1.47 -11.97 12.00
N THR A 16 0.54 -12.59 12.72
CA THR A 16 -0.47 -13.48 12.13
C THR A 16 -1.65 -12.65 11.64
N SER A 17 -1.69 -12.36 10.34
CA SER A 17 -2.85 -11.71 9.72
C SER A 17 -4.00 -12.71 9.56
N ALA A 18 -4.99 -12.63 10.46
CA ALA A 18 -6.23 -13.42 10.36
C ALA A 18 -7.24 -12.84 9.34
N GLY A 19 -6.89 -11.76 8.65
CA GLY A 19 -7.73 -11.07 7.67
C GLY A 19 -6.91 -10.14 6.78
N ALA A 20 -7.60 -9.35 5.96
CA ALA A 20 -6.97 -8.41 5.04
C ALA A 20 -6.00 -7.47 5.77
N ILE A 21 -4.79 -7.32 5.25
CA ILE A 21 -3.78 -6.41 5.84
C ILE A 21 -4.23 -4.97 5.58
N GLN A 22 -4.38 -4.19 6.64
CA GLN A 22 -4.73 -2.78 6.52
C GLN A 22 -3.49 -1.94 6.18
N VAL A 23 -3.51 -1.32 5.01
CA VAL A 23 -2.49 -0.40 4.51
C VAL A 23 -2.98 1.02 4.67
N HIS A 24 -2.16 1.87 5.29
CA HIS A 24 -2.45 3.28 5.50
C HIS A 24 -1.68 4.15 4.51
N CYS A 25 -2.35 5.13 3.90
CA CYS A 25 -1.74 6.05 2.94
C CYS A 25 -2.23 7.50 3.18
N ASP A 26 -1.33 8.47 3.14
CA ASP A 26 -1.61 9.91 3.21
C ASP A 26 -1.98 10.53 1.87
N SER A 27 -1.63 9.87 0.76
CA SER A 27 -1.97 10.33 -0.57
C SER A 27 -3.37 9.87 -0.97
N GLN A 28 -4.33 10.78 -0.88
CA GLN A 28 -5.69 10.56 -1.41
C GLN A 28 -5.66 10.22 -2.91
N SER A 29 -4.71 10.78 -3.66
CA SER A 29 -4.52 10.46 -5.08
C SER A 29 -4.08 9.00 -5.28
N ALA A 30 -3.21 8.48 -4.42
CA ALA A 30 -2.77 7.08 -4.48
C ALA A 30 -3.91 6.11 -4.10
N LEU A 31 -4.72 6.47 -3.10
CA LEU A 31 -5.95 5.74 -2.77
C LEU A 31 -6.93 5.71 -3.96
N HIS A 32 -7.20 6.87 -4.58
CA HIS A 32 -8.06 6.92 -5.76
C HIS A 32 -7.50 6.11 -6.92
N LEU A 33 -6.18 6.10 -7.11
CA LEU A 33 -5.55 5.33 -8.17
C LEU A 33 -5.63 3.81 -7.91
N ALA A 34 -5.51 3.39 -6.65
CA ALA A 34 -5.70 2.00 -6.27
C ALA A 34 -7.15 1.53 -6.53
N HIS A 35 -8.14 2.37 -6.24
CA HIS A 35 -9.57 2.03 -6.35
C HIS A 35 -10.20 2.30 -7.72
N ASN A 36 -9.73 3.29 -8.49
CA ASN A 36 -10.38 3.75 -9.72
C ASN A 36 -9.40 3.81 -10.91
N PRO A 37 -9.65 3.05 -12.01
CA PRO A 37 -8.83 3.07 -13.22
C PRO A 37 -8.94 4.34 -14.08
N VAL A 38 -9.85 5.28 -13.75
CA VAL A 38 -10.10 6.48 -14.57
C VAL A 38 -9.04 7.56 -14.31
N PHE A 39 -7.78 7.28 -14.64
CA PHE A 39 -6.76 8.30 -14.91
C PHE A 39 -6.05 7.95 -16.21
N HIS A 40 -6.57 8.53 -17.29
CA HIS A 40 -6.05 8.35 -18.65
C HIS A 40 -4.67 9.00 -18.84
N GLU A 41 -3.81 8.25 -19.54
CA GLU A 41 -2.77 8.71 -20.48
C GLU A 41 -1.44 9.30 -19.97
N ARG A 42 -1.27 9.67 -18.69
CA ARG A 42 0.00 10.31 -18.23
C ARG A 42 0.96 9.51 -17.34
N SER A 43 0.65 8.26 -16.99
CA SER A 43 1.44 7.52 -15.97
C SER A 43 1.74 6.05 -16.32
N LYS A 44 2.26 5.77 -17.52
CA LYS A 44 2.62 4.40 -17.95
C LYS A 44 3.62 3.66 -17.03
N HIS A 45 4.40 4.36 -16.22
CA HIS A 45 5.35 3.74 -15.28
C HIS A 45 4.74 3.38 -13.91
N ILE A 46 3.59 3.96 -13.57
CA ILE A 46 2.86 3.71 -12.32
C ILE A 46 1.76 2.65 -12.51
N GLU A 47 1.39 2.38 -13.76
CA GLU A 47 0.28 1.52 -14.14
C GLU A 47 0.48 0.05 -13.76
N VAL A 48 1.72 -0.47 -13.86
CA VAL A 48 2.04 -1.86 -13.51
C VAL A 48 1.91 -2.10 -12.00
N ASP A 49 2.52 -1.24 -11.19
CA ASP A 49 2.44 -1.36 -9.72
C ASP A 49 1.02 -1.12 -9.22
N CYS A 50 0.26 -0.23 -9.86
CA CYS A 50 -1.14 0.00 -9.53
C CYS A 50 -2.04 -1.18 -9.90
N HIS A 51 -1.76 -1.90 -10.99
CA HIS A 51 -2.49 -3.10 -11.36
C HIS A 51 -2.32 -4.18 -10.30
N PHE A 52 -1.06 -4.45 -9.91
CA PHE A 52 -0.77 -5.42 -8.86
C PHE A 52 -1.42 -5.06 -7.52
N VAL A 53 -1.28 -3.80 -7.08
CA VAL A 53 -1.91 -3.34 -5.82
C VAL A 53 -3.42 -3.49 -5.88
N ARG A 54 -4.04 -3.21 -7.03
CA ARG A 54 -5.49 -3.37 -7.21
C ARG A 54 -5.92 -4.83 -7.17
N ASP A 55 -5.20 -5.72 -7.83
CA ASP A 55 -5.50 -7.16 -7.81
C ASP A 55 -5.45 -7.68 -6.37
N VAL A 56 -4.44 -7.28 -5.60
CA VAL A 56 -4.29 -7.66 -4.19
C VAL A 56 -5.40 -7.06 -3.29
N ILE A 57 -5.91 -5.86 -3.61
CA ILE A 57 -7.07 -5.27 -2.94
C ILE A 57 -8.37 -6.01 -3.31
N GLN A 58 -8.55 -6.36 -4.59
CA GLN A 58 -9.72 -7.08 -5.08
C GLN A 58 -9.78 -8.51 -4.56
N ASP A 59 -8.63 -9.17 -4.42
CA ASP A 59 -8.47 -10.48 -3.79
C ASP A 59 -8.70 -10.44 -2.27
N GLY A 60 -8.89 -9.24 -1.69
CA GLY A 60 -9.14 -9.05 -0.26
C GLY A 60 -7.92 -9.36 0.62
N ILE A 61 -6.73 -9.43 0.03
CA ILE A 61 -5.47 -9.65 0.76
C ILE A 61 -5.09 -8.39 1.53
N ILE A 62 -5.34 -7.21 0.94
CA ILE A 62 -5.09 -5.90 1.59
C ILE A 62 -6.31 -4.98 1.50
N THR A 63 -6.46 -4.10 2.49
CA THR A 63 -7.43 -2.99 2.47
C THR A 63 -6.70 -1.68 2.65
N THR A 64 -7.07 -0.64 1.91
CA THR A 64 -6.40 0.67 2.00
C THR A 64 -7.26 1.67 2.75
N SER A 65 -6.66 2.43 3.67
CA SER A 65 -7.34 3.52 4.39
C SER A 65 -6.50 4.78 4.40
N HIS A 66 -7.16 5.93 4.36
CA HIS A 66 -6.47 7.22 4.44
C HIS A 66 -5.98 7.48 5.87
N VAL A 67 -4.73 7.93 6.02
CA VAL A 67 -4.18 8.44 7.28
C VAL A 67 -3.67 9.86 7.08
N SER A 68 -3.89 10.77 8.02
CA SER A 68 -3.28 12.10 7.92
C SER A 68 -1.76 12.00 8.03
N MET A 69 -1.03 12.85 7.31
CA MET A 69 0.43 12.91 7.35
C MET A 69 0.98 13.05 8.78
N THR A 70 0.27 13.77 9.65
CA THR A 70 0.59 13.93 11.08
C THR A 70 0.45 12.66 11.92
N SER A 71 -0.25 11.65 11.40
CA SER A 71 -0.52 10.37 12.05
C SER A 71 0.16 9.20 11.34
N GLN A 72 0.93 9.47 10.28
CA GLN A 72 1.68 8.44 9.55
C GLN A 72 3.04 8.21 10.23
N LEU A 73 3.09 7.27 11.18
CA LEU A 73 4.34 6.89 11.85
C LEU A 73 5.43 6.42 10.87
N ALA A 74 5.05 5.87 9.71
CA ALA A 74 5.99 5.50 8.66
C ALA A 74 6.84 6.68 8.17
N ASP A 75 6.27 7.90 8.15
CA ASP A 75 6.97 9.10 7.71
C ASP A 75 8.17 9.44 8.63
N PHE A 76 8.07 9.12 9.92
CA PHE A 76 9.20 9.24 10.86
C PHE A 76 10.38 8.33 10.48
N PHE A 77 10.09 7.12 9.97
CA PHE A 77 11.12 6.17 9.57
C PHE A 77 11.66 6.42 8.15
N THR A 78 10.92 7.13 7.29
CA THR A 78 11.36 7.47 5.93
C THR A 78 12.01 8.84 5.83
N LYS A 79 11.84 9.70 6.83
CA LYS A 79 12.52 10.99 6.89
C LYS A 79 14.01 10.80 7.19
N PRO A 80 14.91 11.46 6.43
CA PRO A 80 16.33 11.43 6.74
C PRO A 80 16.53 12.05 8.13
N LEU A 81 17.27 11.36 8.99
CA LEU A 81 17.78 11.95 10.21
C LEU A 81 18.70 13.10 9.77
N GLY A 82 18.36 14.32 10.19
CA GLY A 82 19.10 15.53 9.81
C GLY A 82 20.61 15.37 10.09
N LYS A 83 21.43 16.06 9.30
CA LYS A 83 22.88 16.14 9.53
C LYS A 83 23.21 16.75 10.89
#